data_AF-A0A034V8V6-F1
#
_entry.id   AF-A0A034V8V6-F1
#
_cell.length_a   1.000
_cell.length_b   1.000
_cell.length_c   1.000
_cell.angle_alpha   90.00
_cell.angle_beta   90.00
_cell.angle_gamma   90.00
#
_symmetry.space_group_name_H-M   'P 1'
#
loop_
_entity.id
_entity.type
_entity.pdbx_description
1 polymer ?
#
loop_
_entity_poly.entity_id
_entity_poly.type
_entity_poly.pdbx_seq_one_letter_code
_entity_poly.pdbx_strand_id
1 'polypeptide(L)'
;MKSHTSHDVLLLCPECHQLSNIYDLKMRTKLAVQCNAPFAKEESAVKYIELPELKQVKSAARALLQSRNEIPAERREELIRILFNHYKTEPTHELIEEASKIDTTRSNENYCHHGEHVVHMYQNEFGGLCELEKLWRQHFLSTMKPKFLPELWNVNHNANRLGIRAQEGRVDKEDLIVAGLDAAGVMETVANS
;
A
#
# COMPACT_ATOMS: atom_id res chain seq x y z
N MET A 1 -0.24 -5.97 16.94
CA MET A 1 1.24 -5.96 16.87
C MET A 1 1.86 -4.57 16.95
N LYS A 2 1.35 -3.53 16.25
CA LYS A 2 1.90 -2.17 16.43
C LYS A 2 1.53 -1.63 17.81
N SER A 3 2.53 -1.36 18.63
CA SER A 3 2.37 -0.59 19.86
C SER A 3 3.29 0.63 19.76
N HIS A 4 2.89 1.79 20.30
CA HIS A 4 3.78 2.96 20.30
C HIS A 4 4.83 2.83 21.41
N THR A 5 5.57 1.71 21.39
CA THR A 5 6.59 1.37 22.38
C THR A 5 7.98 1.76 21.91
N SER A 6 8.92 1.87 22.84
CA SER A 6 10.34 2.10 22.55
C SER A 6 10.99 1.00 21.71
N HIS A 7 10.36 -0.18 21.59
CA HIS A 7 10.83 -1.25 20.72
C HIS A 7 10.36 -1.09 19.26
N ASP A 8 9.26 -0.36 19.05
CA ASP A 8 8.64 -0.16 17.73
C ASP A 8 9.00 1.20 17.10
N VAL A 9 9.41 2.19 17.90
CA VAL A 9 9.77 3.54 17.44
C VAL A 9 11.18 3.90 17.89
N LEU A 10 12.09 4.11 16.93
CA LEU A 10 13.48 4.51 17.16
C LEU A 10 13.73 5.92 16.62
N LEU A 11 14.47 6.72 17.38
CA LEU A 11 14.87 8.08 16.97
C LEU A 11 16.17 8.00 16.17
N LEU A 12 16.19 8.62 14.98
CA LEU A 12 17.36 8.75 14.13
C LEU A 12 17.61 10.23 13.81
N CYS A 13 18.88 10.64 13.76
CA CYS A 13 19.23 11.94 13.19
C CYS A 13 18.99 11.94 11.67
N PRO A 14 18.95 13.12 11.01
CA PRO A 14 18.70 13.19 9.57
C PRO A 14 19.62 12.31 8.73
N GLU A 15 20.92 12.27 9.03
CA GLU A 15 21.91 11.46 8.30
C GLU A 15 21.66 9.95 8.50
N CYS A 16 21.44 9.51 9.74
CA CYS A 16 21.13 8.12 10.04
C CYS A 16 19.80 7.69 9.40
N HIS A 17 18.80 8.58 9.37
CA HIS A 17 17.52 8.31 8.72
C HIS A 17 17.67 8.14 7.20
N GLN A 18 18.44 9.02 6.55
CA GLN A 18 18.76 8.87 5.12
C GLN A 18 19.49 7.56 4.83
N LEU A 19 20.50 7.23 5.65
CA LEU A 19 21.27 6.00 5.49
C LEU A 19 20.40 4.75 5.71
N SER A 20 19.53 4.76 6.74
CA SER A 20 18.55 3.70 6.98
C SER A 20 17.67 3.48 5.76
N ASN A 21 17.10 4.55 5.19
CA ASN A 21 16.24 4.44 4.00
C ASN A 21 16.96 3.81 2.79
N ILE A 22 18.26 4.09 2.61
CA ILE A 22 19.07 3.47 1.54
C ILE A 22 19.24 1.97 1.78
N TYR A 23 19.50 1.56 3.02
CA TYR A 23 19.59 0.13 3.37
C TYR A 23 18.24 -0.57 3.28
N ASP A 24 17.19 0.08 3.76
CA ASP A 24 15.82 -0.42 3.72
C ASP A 24 15.36 -0.65 2.29
N LEU A 25 15.78 0.18 1.33
CA LEU A 25 15.50 -0.05 -0.11
C LEU A 25 16.07 -1.39 -0.59
N LYS A 26 17.26 -1.78 -0.13
CA LYS A 26 17.86 -3.09 -0.45
C LYS A 26 17.02 -4.23 0.14
N MET A 27 16.55 -4.07 1.38
CA MET A 27 15.67 -5.06 2.00
C MET A 27 14.33 -5.18 1.28
N ARG A 28 13.68 -4.05 0.95
CA ARG A 28 12.43 -4.04 0.17
C ARG A 28 12.61 -4.68 -1.20
N THR A 29 13.73 -4.45 -1.86
CA THR A 29 14.04 -5.09 -3.16
C THR A 29 14.19 -6.60 -3.00
N LYS A 30 14.85 -7.07 -1.94
CA LYS A 30 14.94 -8.50 -1.61
C LYS A 30 13.55 -9.10 -1.39
N LEU A 31 12.71 -8.45 -0.59
CA LEU A 31 11.33 -8.87 -0.33
C LEU A 31 10.47 -8.85 -1.61
N ALA A 32 10.71 -7.89 -2.52
CA ALA A 32 10.00 -7.84 -3.80
C ALA A 32 10.26 -9.09 -4.64
N VAL A 33 11.50 -9.59 -4.65
CA VAL A 33 11.85 -10.85 -5.33
C VAL A 33 11.30 -12.06 -4.58
N GLN A 34 11.52 -12.13 -3.26
CA GLN A 34 11.11 -13.28 -2.44
C GLN A 34 9.59 -13.48 -2.40
N CYS A 35 8.83 -12.39 -2.31
CA CYS A 35 7.38 -12.41 -2.21
C CYS A 35 6.69 -12.23 -3.58
N ASN A 36 7.43 -12.20 -4.71
CA ASN A 36 6.90 -11.87 -6.04
C ASN A 36 6.05 -10.57 -6.06
N ALA A 37 6.48 -9.59 -5.27
CA ALA A 37 5.82 -8.32 -5.00
C ALA A 37 6.61 -7.15 -5.61
N PRO A 38 6.70 -6.99 -6.94
CA PRO A 38 7.47 -5.92 -7.54
C PRO A 38 6.88 -4.53 -7.21
N PHE A 39 7.73 -3.51 -7.15
CA PHE A 39 7.29 -2.13 -6.91
C PHE A 39 6.38 -1.58 -8.02
N ALA A 40 6.56 -2.06 -9.25
CA ALA A 40 5.72 -1.70 -10.37
C ALA A 40 5.56 -2.90 -11.31
N LYS A 41 4.42 -3.60 -11.24
CA LYS A 41 3.89 -4.38 -12.37
C LYS A 41 2.97 -3.42 -13.12
N GLU A 42 3.17 -3.23 -14.43
CA GLU A 42 2.53 -2.18 -15.22
C GLU A 42 1.00 -2.10 -15.00
N GLU A 43 0.35 -3.25 -14.84
CA GLU A 43 -1.10 -3.34 -14.61
C GLU A 43 -1.51 -3.24 -13.13
N SER A 44 -0.69 -3.67 -12.15
CA SER A 44 -1.05 -3.70 -10.72
C SER A 44 -0.47 -2.53 -9.92
N ALA A 45 0.35 -1.68 -10.53
CA ALA A 45 1.01 -0.53 -9.88
C ALA A 45 0.13 0.72 -9.85
N VAL A 46 -0.88 0.79 -10.72
CA VAL A 46 -1.73 1.96 -10.86
C VAL A 46 -3.03 1.74 -10.10
N LYS A 47 -3.28 2.55 -9.06
CA LYS A 47 -4.50 2.44 -8.24
C LYS A 47 -5.78 2.77 -9.02
N TYR A 48 -5.67 3.70 -9.96
CA TYR A 48 -6.80 4.19 -10.75
C TYR A 48 -6.48 4.10 -12.24
N ILE A 49 -7.31 3.38 -12.98
CA ILE A 49 -7.21 3.26 -14.44
C ILE A 49 -7.96 4.43 -15.07
N GLU A 50 -7.30 5.13 -15.98
CA GLU A 50 -7.92 6.16 -16.80
C GLU A 50 -8.84 5.56 -17.85
N LEU A 51 -10.01 6.17 -18.03
CA LEU A 51 -11.03 5.79 -19.00
C LEU A 51 -11.00 6.78 -20.18
N PRO A 52 -10.38 6.41 -21.32
CA PRO A 52 -10.20 7.32 -22.44
C PRO A 52 -11.51 7.90 -22.96
N GLU A 53 -12.59 7.12 -22.94
CA GLU A 53 -13.91 7.56 -23.40
C GLU A 53 -14.44 8.70 -22.51
N LEU A 54 -14.30 8.58 -21.19
CA LEU A 54 -14.73 9.62 -20.24
C LEU A 54 -13.85 10.86 -20.32
N LYS A 55 -12.55 10.70 -20.59
CA LYS A 55 -11.66 11.83 -20.87
C LYS A 55 -12.10 12.63 -22.09
N GLN A 56 -12.49 11.94 -23.16
CA GLN A 56 -13.00 12.60 -24.37
C GLN A 56 -14.30 13.36 -24.07
N VAL A 57 -15.23 12.75 -23.34
CA VAL A 57 -16.50 13.40 -22.92
C VAL A 57 -16.23 14.64 -22.07
N LYS A 58 -15.37 14.52 -21.05
CA LYS A 58 -14.99 15.64 -20.18
C LYS A 58 -14.32 16.77 -20.94
N SER A 59 -13.41 16.43 -21.85
CA SER A 59 -12.72 17.41 -22.69
C SER A 59 -13.69 18.13 -23.62
N ALA A 60 -14.62 17.40 -24.24
CA ALA A 60 -15.64 17.97 -25.12
C ALA A 60 -16.57 18.93 -24.36
N ALA A 61 -17.03 18.51 -23.18
CA ALA A 61 -17.88 19.31 -22.31
C ALA A 61 -17.20 20.61 -21.86
N ARG A 62 -15.94 20.53 -21.40
CA ARG A 62 -15.16 21.71 -21.00
C ARG A 62 -14.96 22.69 -22.13
N ALA A 63 -14.64 22.20 -23.33
CA ALA A 63 -14.50 23.06 -24.51
C ALA A 63 -15.81 23.79 -24.85
N LEU A 64 -16.95 23.09 -24.77
CA LEU A 64 -18.27 23.68 -25.00
C LEU A 64 -18.69 24.69 -23.91
N LEU A 65 -18.20 24.59 -22.68
CA LEU A 65 -18.47 25.57 -21.63
C LEU A 65 -17.58 26.81 -21.73
N GLN A 66 -16.30 26.62 -22.03
CA GLN A 66 -15.30 27.70 -21.96
C GLN A 66 -15.22 28.54 -23.23
N SER A 67 -15.37 27.91 -24.41
CA SER A 67 -15.03 28.56 -25.69
C SER A 67 -16.09 28.35 -26.77
N ARG A 68 -17.37 28.14 -26.40
CA ARG A 68 -18.45 27.76 -27.34
C ARG A 68 -18.53 28.62 -28.61
N ASN A 69 -18.36 29.93 -28.44
CA ASN A 69 -18.50 30.93 -29.51
C ASN A 69 -17.22 31.10 -30.34
N GLU A 70 -16.07 30.64 -29.83
CA GLU A 70 -14.77 30.68 -30.49
C GLU A 70 -14.49 29.39 -31.28
N ILE A 71 -15.21 28.31 -30.96
CA ILE A 71 -15.08 27.01 -31.63
C ILE A 71 -15.77 27.06 -33.02
N PRO A 72 -15.07 26.67 -34.11
CA PRO A 72 -15.68 26.53 -35.44
C PRO A 72 -16.92 25.63 -35.42
N ALA A 73 -17.92 25.95 -36.26
CA ALA A 73 -19.22 25.28 -36.22
C ALA A 73 -19.12 23.75 -36.38
N GLU A 74 -18.29 23.29 -37.32
CA GLU A 74 -18.01 21.87 -37.55
C GLU A 74 -17.46 21.19 -36.29
N ARG A 75 -16.44 21.79 -35.66
CA ARG A 75 -15.86 21.24 -34.43
C ARG A 75 -16.86 21.23 -33.29
N ARG A 76 -17.74 22.24 -33.18
CA ARG A 76 -18.78 22.27 -32.16
C ARG A 76 -19.77 21.12 -32.32
N GLU A 77 -20.18 20.80 -33.54
CA GLU A 77 -21.04 19.64 -33.83
C GLU A 77 -20.37 18.32 -33.45
N GLU A 78 -19.08 18.17 -33.74
CA GLU A 78 -18.31 16.98 -33.31
C GLU A 78 -18.30 16.81 -31.79
N LEU A 79 -18.06 17.90 -31.05
CA LEU A 79 -18.05 17.86 -29.59
C LEU A 79 -19.42 17.49 -29.03
N ILE A 80 -20.50 18.09 -29.55
CA ILE A 80 -21.88 17.73 -29.20
C ILE A 80 -22.14 16.25 -29.49
N ARG A 81 -21.65 15.73 -30.63
CA ARG A 81 -21.78 14.32 -31.00
C ARG A 81 -21.06 13.39 -30.01
N ILE A 82 -19.92 13.79 -29.46
CA ILE A 82 -19.23 13.02 -28.40
C ILE A 82 -20.11 12.89 -27.16
N LEU A 83 -20.70 14.00 -26.70
CA LEU A 83 -21.62 13.99 -25.56
C LEU A 83 -22.89 13.17 -25.85
N PHE A 84 -23.51 13.37 -27.02
CA PHE A 84 -24.68 12.60 -27.44
C PHE A 84 -24.39 11.10 -27.50
N ASN A 85 -23.24 10.69 -28.03
CA ASN A 85 -22.85 9.29 -28.11
C ASN A 85 -22.64 8.65 -26.74
N HIS A 86 -22.25 9.42 -25.72
CA HIS A 86 -22.07 8.94 -24.36
C HIS A 86 -23.40 8.86 -23.60
N TYR A 87 -24.15 9.97 -23.56
CA TYR A 87 -25.38 10.08 -22.77
C TYR A 87 -26.64 9.58 -23.49
N LYS A 88 -26.56 9.33 -24.80
CA LYS A 88 -27.66 8.90 -25.67
C LYS A 88 -28.84 9.89 -25.70
N THR A 89 -28.57 11.16 -25.39
CA THR A 89 -29.55 12.25 -25.31
C THR A 89 -28.94 13.54 -25.82
N GLU A 90 -29.81 14.48 -26.22
CA GLU A 90 -29.39 15.81 -26.66
C GLU A 90 -28.69 16.56 -25.50
N PRO A 91 -27.46 17.07 -25.66
CA PRO A 91 -26.72 17.70 -24.57
C PRO A 91 -27.35 19.04 -24.15
N THR A 92 -28.01 19.07 -23.00
CA THR A 92 -28.46 20.34 -22.37
C THR A 92 -27.29 21.05 -21.69
N HIS A 93 -27.49 22.31 -21.30
CA HIS A 93 -26.44 23.06 -20.61
C HIS A 93 -26.05 22.40 -19.29
N GLU A 94 -27.04 21.90 -18.53
CA GLU A 94 -26.84 21.19 -17.26
C GLU A 94 -26.05 19.89 -17.47
N LEU A 95 -26.39 19.12 -18.51
CA LEU A 95 -25.68 17.89 -18.84
C LEU A 95 -24.23 18.17 -19.23
N ILE A 96 -23.97 19.25 -19.97
CA ILE A 96 -22.61 19.66 -20.33
C ILE A 96 -21.83 20.07 -19.06
N GLU A 97 -22.43 20.78 -18.11
CA GLU A 97 -21.79 21.09 -16.83
C GLU A 97 -21.44 19.83 -16.04
N GLU A 98 -22.34 18.86 -15.96
CA GLU A 98 -22.12 17.57 -15.30
C GLU A 98 -20.98 16.80 -15.97
N ALA A 99 -21.02 16.68 -17.30
CA ALA A 99 -20.00 16.01 -18.10
C ALA A 99 -18.61 16.66 -17.94
N SER A 100 -18.53 17.97 -17.72
CA SER A 100 -17.25 18.66 -17.49
C SER A 100 -16.56 18.27 -16.17
N LYS A 101 -17.34 17.71 -15.24
CA LYS A 101 -16.93 17.31 -13.89
C LYS A 101 -16.83 15.80 -13.71
N ILE A 102 -17.23 15.00 -14.71
CA ILE A 102 -17.22 13.53 -14.64
C ILE A 102 -15.85 12.99 -14.18
N ASP A 103 -15.87 11.97 -13.32
CA ASP A 103 -14.67 11.22 -12.98
C ASP A 103 -14.23 10.42 -14.20
N THR A 104 -12.98 10.55 -14.60
CA THR A 104 -12.42 9.87 -15.77
C THR A 104 -11.64 8.62 -15.38
N THR A 105 -11.72 8.22 -14.12
CA THR A 105 -10.96 7.11 -13.59
C THR A 105 -11.86 6.05 -12.96
N ARG A 106 -11.36 4.81 -12.92
CA ARG A 106 -11.96 3.72 -12.14
C ARG A 106 -10.92 3.10 -11.22
N SER A 107 -11.37 2.55 -10.10
CA SER A 107 -10.50 1.74 -9.24
C SER A 107 -9.99 0.53 -10.00
N ASN A 108 -8.71 0.23 -9.84
CA ASN A 108 -8.11 -0.98 -10.38
C ASN A 108 -8.21 -2.12 -9.36
N GLU A 109 -9.01 -3.14 -9.68
CA GLU A 109 -9.19 -4.31 -8.79
C GLU A 109 -7.91 -5.15 -8.65
N ASN A 110 -7.03 -5.10 -9.65
CA ASN A 110 -5.74 -5.78 -9.60
C ASN A 110 -4.67 -4.98 -8.85
N TYR A 111 -5.01 -3.80 -8.33
CA TYR A 111 -4.06 -2.98 -7.59
C TYR A 111 -3.71 -3.63 -6.25
N CYS A 112 -2.42 -3.83 -6.01
CA CYS A 112 -1.92 -4.32 -4.74
C CYS A 112 -0.64 -3.57 -4.38
N HIS A 113 -0.60 -2.96 -3.20
CA HIS A 113 0.62 -2.32 -2.73
C HIS A 113 1.69 -3.37 -2.41
N HIS A 114 2.96 -3.11 -2.79
CA HIS A 114 4.08 -3.99 -2.46
C HIS A 114 4.08 -4.45 -0.98
N GLY A 115 3.95 -3.51 -0.04
CA GLY A 115 3.97 -3.83 1.39
C GLY A 115 2.78 -4.69 1.83
N GLU A 116 1.60 -4.49 1.23
CA GLU A 116 0.42 -5.30 1.47
C GLU A 116 0.60 -6.73 0.95
N HIS A 117 1.14 -6.89 -0.25
CA HIS A 117 1.45 -8.21 -0.81
C HIS A 117 2.50 -8.95 0.01
N VAL A 118 3.56 -8.26 0.47
CA VAL A 118 4.57 -8.86 1.36
C VAL A 118 3.92 -9.33 2.66
N VAL A 119 3.07 -8.51 3.29
CA VAL A 119 2.32 -8.91 4.50
C VAL A 119 1.46 -10.14 4.22
N HIS A 120 0.70 -10.14 3.12
CA HIS A 120 -0.13 -11.28 2.73
C HIS A 120 0.69 -12.56 2.54
N MET A 121 1.84 -12.48 1.87
CA MET A 121 2.73 -13.63 1.68
C MET A 121 3.26 -14.15 3.03
N TYR A 122 3.63 -13.27 3.96
CA TYR A 122 4.07 -13.72 5.29
C TYR A 122 2.95 -14.34 6.12
N GLN A 123 1.70 -13.89 5.96
CA GLN A 123 0.55 -14.46 6.67
C GLN A 123 0.17 -15.85 6.17
N ASN A 124 0.36 -16.13 4.88
CA ASN A 124 -0.19 -17.34 4.25
C ASN A 124 0.87 -18.36 3.78
N GLU A 125 2.07 -17.91 3.42
CA GLU A 125 3.07 -18.74 2.73
C GLU A 125 4.43 -18.83 3.48
N PHE A 126 4.69 -17.94 4.45
CA PHE A 126 5.91 -17.95 5.27
C PHE A 126 5.59 -18.08 6.77
N GLY A 127 6.54 -17.79 7.67
CA GLY A 127 6.40 -17.98 9.12
C GLY A 127 5.68 -16.85 9.86
N GLY A 128 4.71 -16.20 9.21
CA GLY A 128 3.84 -15.21 9.85
C GLY A 128 4.45 -13.84 10.07
N LEU A 129 3.66 -12.94 10.66
CA LEU A 129 4.07 -11.55 10.88
C LEU A 129 5.20 -11.40 11.89
N CYS A 130 5.35 -12.32 12.85
CA CYS A 130 6.48 -12.28 13.77
C CYS A 130 7.81 -12.51 13.05
N GLU A 131 7.86 -13.38 12.04
CA GLU A 131 9.07 -13.58 11.23
C GLU A 131 9.42 -12.31 10.43
N LEU A 132 8.42 -11.70 9.78
CA LEU A 132 8.61 -10.45 9.03
C LEU A 132 9.13 -9.32 9.93
N GLU A 133 8.57 -9.18 11.13
CA GLU A 133 9.03 -8.20 12.11
C GLU A 133 10.48 -8.44 12.54
N LYS A 134 10.83 -9.69 12.88
CA LYS A 134 12.19 -10.07 13.26
C LYS A 134 13.18 -9.77 12.14
N LEU A 135 12.81 -10.04 10.89
CA LEU A 135 13.62 -9.75 9.72
C LEU A 135 13.95 -8.25 9.61
N TRP A 136 12.97 -7.37 9.79
CA TRP A 136 13.18 -5.92 9.76
C TRP A 136 14.01 -5.41 10.94
N ARG A 137 13.74 -5.93 12.15
CA ARG A 137 14.51 -5.60 13.35
C ARG A 137 15.96 -6.04 13.25
N GLN A 138 16.21 -7.24 12.74
CA GLN A 138 17.55 -7.76 12.50
C GLN A 138 18.27 -7.00 11.39
N HIS A 139 17.54 -6.59 10.34
CA HIS A 139 18.08 -5.74 9.28
C HIS A 139 18.67 -4.47 9.87
N PHE A 140 17.86 -3.72 10.64
CA PHE A 140 18.30 -2.49 11.28
C PHE A 140 19.58 -2.67 12.11
N LEU A 141 19.64 -3.71 12.96
CA LEU A 141 20.86 -3.98 13.75
C LEU A 141 22.08 -4.26 12.85
N SER A 142 21.89 -5.09 11.82
CA SER A 142 22.99 -5.52 10.94
C SER A 142 23.55 -4.39 10.08
N THR A 143 22.70 -3.48 9.61
CA THR A 143 23.07 -2.41 8.68
C THR A 143 23.43 -1.11 9.39
N MET A 144 22.67 -0.72 10.40
CA MET A 144 22.85 0.56 11.09
C MET A 144 23.85 0.49 12.23
N LYS A 145 24.07 -0.69 12.84
CA LYS A 145 24.98 -0.89 13.98
C LYS A 145 24.84 0.23 15.04
N PRO A 146 23.63 0.43 15.59
CA PRO A 146 23.30 1.58 16.41
C PRO A 146 24.15 1.61 17.70
N LYS A 147 24.67 2.80 18.05
CA LYS A 147 25.52 3.00 19.24
C LYS A 147 24.74 3.25 20.53
N PHE A 148 23.50 3.73 20.41
CA PHE A 148 22.68 4.23 21.52
C PHE A 148 21.35 3.49 21.64
N LEU A 149 21.30 2.24 21.16
CA LEU A 149 20.10 1.43 21.30
C LEU A 149 19.89 1.06 22.78
N PRO A 150 18.65 1.10 23.31
CA PRO A 150 18.40 0.70 24.69
C PRO A 150 18.89 -0.73 24.97
N GLU A 151 19.47 -0.95 26.15
CA GLU A 151 20.04 -2.25 26.55
C GLU A 151 19.03 -3.40 26.45
N LEU A 152 17.76 -3.13 26.79
CA LEU A 152 16.69 -4.13 26.75
C LEU A 152 15.97 -4.20 25.38
N TRP A 153 16.49 -3.53 24.35
CA TRP A 153 15.93 -3.64 23.01
C TRP A 153 16.20 -5.03 22.44
N ASN A 154 15.15 -5.75 22.04
CA ASN A 154 15.23 -7.14 21.64
C ASN A 154 14.45 -7.37 20.35
N VAL A 155 15.09 -8.06 19.38
CA VAL A 155 14.49 -8.42 18.08
C VAL A 155 13.18 -9.20 18.27
N ASN A 156 13.13 -10.10 19.25
CA ASN A 156 11.99 -10.95 19.56
C ASN A 156 10.97 -10.31 20.52
N HIS A 157 11.11 -9.02 20.89
CA HIS A 157 10.29 -8.40 21.94
C HIS A 157 8.77 -8.57 21.73
N ASN A 158 8.24 -8.32 20.52
CA ASN A 158 6.80 -8.42 20.31
C ASN A 158 6.34 -9.88 20.23
N ALA A 159 7.14 -10.76 19.62
CA ALA A 159 6.86 -12.19 19.59
C ALA A 159 6.79 -12.78 21.01
N ASN A 160 7.75 -12.44 21.87
CA ASN A 160 7.78 -12.88 23.27
C ASN A 160 6.56 -12.33 24.04
N ARG A 161 6.25 -11.04 23.88
CA ARG A 161 5.07 -10.43 24.50
C ARG A 161 3.76 -11.06 24.01
N LEU A 162 3.68 -11.40 22.73
CA LEU A 162 2.50 -12.07 22.16
C LEU A 162 2.34 -13.47 22.74
N GLY A 163 3.43 -14.23 22.89
CA GLY A 163 3.44 -15.54 23.55
C GLY A 163 2.98 -15.50 25.00
N ILE A 164 3.46 -14.54 25.79
CA ILE A 164 3.00 -14.35 27.19
C ILE A 164 1.49 -14.04 27.21
N ARG A 165 1.03 -13.12 26.37
CA ARG A 165 -0.40 -12.76 26.31
C ARG A 165 -1.28 -13.94 25.87
N ALA A 166 -0.78 -14.79 24.98
CA ALA A 166 -1.47 -16.01 24.54
C ALA A 166 -1.61 -17.03 25.68
N GLN A 167 -0.56 -17.25 26.46
CA GLN A 167 -0.61 -18.12 27.65
C GLN A 167 -1.60 -17.61 28.69
N GLU A 168 -1.76 -16.29 28.78
CA GLU A 168 -2.74 -15.63 29.66
C GLU A 168 -4.17 -15.60 29.08
N GLY A 169 -4.40 -16.19 27.91
CA GLY A 169 -5.71 -16.22 27.23
C GLY A 169 -6.19 -14.87 26.72
N ARG A 170 -5.28 -13.91 26.46
CA ARG A 170 -5.58 -12.53 26.06
C ARG A 170 -5.34 -12.25 24.58
N VAL A 171 -5.28 -13.30 23.76
CA VAL A 171 -5.05 -13.23 22.32
C VAL A 171 -5.93 -14.28 21.66
N ASP A 172 -6.66 -13.87 20.63
CA ASP A 172 -7.52 -14.75 19.86
C ASP A 172 -6.68 -15.74 19.03
N LYS A 173 -7.24 -16.91 18.74
CA LYS A 173 -6.51 -17.97 18.03
C LYS A 173 -6.16 -17.53 16.61
N GLU A 174 -7.03 -16.77 15.96
CA GLU A 174 -6.84 -16.21 14.62
C GLU A 174 -5.62 -15.28 14.57
N ASP A 175 -5.43 -14.44 15.59
CA ASP A 175 -4.29 -13.53 15.71
C ASP A 175 -2.96 -14.29 15.87
N LEU A 176 -2.98 -15.44 16.54
CA LEU A 176 -1.79 -16.29 16.71
C LEU A 176 -1.38 -16.97 15.42
N ILE A 177 -2.34 -17.45 14.63
CA ILE A 177 -2.10 -18.02 13.30
C ILE A 177 -1.49 -16.95 12.39
N VAL A 178 -2.08 -15.75 12.35
CA VAL A 178 -1.56 -14.62 11.56
C VAL A 178 -0.13 -14.23 11.98
N ALA A 179 0.17 -14.32 13.27
CA ALA A 179 1.50 -14.03 13.79
C ALA A 179 2.54 -15.11 13.42
N GLY A 180 2.11 -16.30 12.97
CA GLY A 180 2.99 -17.45 12.74
C GLY A 180 3.39 -18.16 14.04
N LEU A 181 2.56 -18.06 15.09
CA LEU A 181 2.79 -18.68 16.38
C LEU A 181 1.74 -19.78 16.60
N ASP A 182 1.99 -20.97 16.04
CA ASP A 182 1.15 -22.13 16.36
C ASP A 182 1.27 -22.50 17.84
N ALA A 183 0.18 -22.98 18.44
CA ALA A 183 0.11 -23.33 19.87
C ALA A 183 1.21 -24.32 20.32
N ALA A 184 1.81 -25.08 19.40
CA ALA A 184 2.93 -25.98 19.66
C ALA A 184 4.31 -25.28 19.69
N GLY A 185 4.53 -24.22 18.91
CA GLY A 185 5.82 -23.52 18.80
C GLY A 185 6.09 -22.50 19.93
N VAL A 186 5.05 -22.08 20.64
CA VAL A 186 5.15 -21.16 21.79
C VAL A 186 5.98 -21.78 22.93
N MET A 187 5.99 -23.11 23.07
CA MET A 187 6.74 -23.80 24.13
C MET A 187 8.25 -23.87 23.85
N GLU A 188 8.69 -23.97 22.60
CA GLU A 188 10.12 -24.08 22.26
C GLU A 188 10.85 -22.73 22.24
N THR A 189 10.15 -21.64 21.90
CA THR A 189 10.81 -20.33 21.73
C THR A 189 11.26 -19.71 23.06
N VAL A 190 10.59 -20.06 24.17
CA VAL A 190 10.93 -19.60 25.53
C VAL A 190 12.04 -20.45 26.15
N ALA A 191 12.16 -21.73 25.77
CA ALA A 191 13.18 -22.63 26.30
C ALA A 191 14.62 -22.27 25.86
N ASN A 192 14.75 -21.47 24.79
CA ASN A 192 16.04 -21.04 24.23
C ASN A 192 16.32 -19.53 24.40
N SER A 193 15.56 -18.82 25.26
CA SER A 193 15.75 -17.39 25.56
C SER A 193 16.38 -17.17 26.93
#